data_AF-A0A3C0ZUL9-F1
#
_entry.id   AF-A0A3C0ZUL9-F1
#
_cell.length_a   1.000
_cell.length_b   1.000
_cell.length_c   1.000
_cell.angle_alpha   90.00
_cell.angle_beta   90.00
_cell.angle_gamma   90.00
#
_symmetry.space_group_name_H-M   'P 1'
#
loop_
_entity.id
_entity.type
_entity.pdbx_description
1 polymer ?
#
loop_
_entity_poly.entity_id
_entity_poly.type
_entity_poly.pdbx_seq_one_letter_code
_entity_poly.pdbx_strand_id
1 'polypeptide(L)'
;MLDHKKLFLSKRAAASFGHYADAQLRRLQNAIARDAMSQPSREQHIMKSVQHAMDDFNRRQKADEQNKARIFIDRAVTEGLETELFLEASFEHYPLRRYNELMNTLNSVVRNYDRVGKRNHKKDDNHLNKHAMHLVRLFMMGIDILENAEIRTHRPEKDLTLLKSIRNGDYMQDGVLTPAFYEIVTDYETRFAEAERSSKLPDNPDMDAVGHFVESINRRIILEESV
;
A
#
# COMPACT_ATOMS: atom_id res chain seq x y z
N MET A 1 -13.04 25.95 -19.42
CA MET A 1 -13.16 24.51 -19.05
C MET A 1 -14.12 24.28 -17.89
N LEU A 2 -14.03 25.02 -16.77
CA LEU A 2 -14.90 24.84 -15.60
C LEU A 2 -16.40 25.10 -15.87
N ASP A 3 -16.73 26.04 -16.76
CA ASP A 3 -18.12 26.34 -17.13
C ASP A 3 -18.82 25.19 -17.87
N HIS A 4 -18.03 24.31 -18.49
CA HIS A 4 -18.51 23.15 -19.25
C HIS A 4 -18.34 21.84 -18.48
N LYS A 5 -18.05 21.88 -17.17
CA LYS A 5 -17.77 20.70 -16.34
C LYS A 5 -18.86 19.61 -16.43
N LYS A 6 -20.13 20.03 -16.53
CA LYS A 6 -21.28 19.12 -16.62
C LYS A 6 -21.23 18.18 -17.82
N LEU A 7 -20.59 18.60 -18.91
CA LEU A 7 -20.40 17.81 -20.12
C LEU A 7 -19.62 16.51 -19.86
N PHE A 8 -18.76 16.51 -18.83
CA PHE A 8 -17.88 15.41 -18.48
C PHE A 8 -18.41 14.55 -17.33
N LEU A 9 -19.54 14.92 -16.71
CA LEU A 9 -20.10 14.22 -15.55
C LEU A 9 -21.12 13.17 -15.98
N SER A 10 -21.07 12.02 -15.33
CA SER A 10 -22.00 10.91 -15.54
C SER A 10 -22.07 10.05 -14.28
N LYS A 11 -23.02 9.11 -14.23
CA LYS A 11 -23.10 8.12 -13.14
C LYS A 11 -21.85 7.25 -13.02
N ARG A 12 -20.99 7.20 -14.05
CA ARG A 12 -19.66 6.54 -13.96
C ARG A 12 -18.77 7.13 -12.87
N ALA A 13 -19.04 8.35 -12.41
CA ALA A 13 -18.39 8.89 -11.22
C ALA A 13 -18.54 7.96 -10.00
N ALA A 14 -19.64 7.20 -9.90
CA ALA A 14 -19.82 6.29 -8.79
C ALA A 14 -18.70 5.24 -8.70
N ALA A 15 -18.33 4.65 -9.85
CA ALA A 15 -17.25 3.68 -9.95
C ALA A 15 -15.87 4.29 -9.62
N SER A 16 -15.60 5.51 -10.10
CA SER A 16 -14.32 6.18 -9.90
C SER A 16 -14.10 6.71 -8.48
N PHE A 17 -15.18 6.97 -7.74
CA PHE A 17 -15.12 7.54 -6.40
C PHE A 17 -15.53 6.53 -5.32
N GLY A 18 -16.83 6.30 -5.10
CA GLY A 18 -17.30 5.51 -3.97
C GLY A 18 -16.97 4.03 -4.08
N HIS A 19 -17.19 3.37 -5.23
CA HIS A 19 -16.87 1.94 -5.36
C HIS A 19 -15.37 1.68 -5.23
N TYR A 20 -14.54 2.58 -5.76
CA TYR A 20 -13.09 2.53 -5.55
C TYR A 20 -12.73 2.73 -4.08
N ALA A 21 -13.35 3.71 -3.40
CA ALA A 21 -13.12 3.98 -1.99
C ALA A 21 -13.49 2.75 -1.11
N ASP A 22 -14.67 2.16 -1.32
CA ASP A 22 -15.12 0.93 -0.66
C ASP A 22 -14.11 -0.21 -0.82
N ALA A 23 -13.70 -0.46 -2.07
CA ALA A 23 -12.78 -1.54 -2.37
C ALA A 23 -11.42 -1.34 -1.70
N GLN A 24 -10.92 -0.10 -1.65
CA GLN A 24 -9.67 0.24 -0.97
C GLN A 24 -9.80 0.17 0.55
N LEU A 25 -10.93 0.58 1.13
CA LEU A 25 -11.19 0.48 2.56
C LEU A 25 -11.22 -0.98 3.02
N ARG A 26 -11.88 -1.86 2.28
CA ARG A 26 -11.86 -3.31 2.56
C ARG A 26 -10.45 -3.89 2.48
N ARG A 27 -9.63 -3.44 1.52
CA ARG A 27 -8.21 -3.86 1.43
C ARG A 27 -7.40 -3.34 2.62
N LEU A 28 -7.64 -2.11 3.06
CA LEU A 28 -7.00 -1.50 4.21
C LEU A 28 -7.34 -2.26 5.50
N GLN A 29 -8.63 -2.53 5.73
CA GLN A 29 -9.11 -3.34 6.86
C GLN A 29 -8.45 -4.73 6.88
N ASN A 30 -8.44 -5.42 5.75
CA ASN A 30 -7.83 -6.75 5.63
C ASN A 30 -6.32 -6.72 5.86
N ALA A 31 -5.62 -5.68 5.42
CA ALA A 31 -4.19 -5.52 5.66
C ALA A 31 -3.90 -5.29 7.15
N ILE A 32 -4.63 -4.37 7.79
CA ILE A 32 -4.50 -4.08 9.23
C ILE A 32 -4.81 -5.32 10.07
N ALA A 33 -5.86 -6.06 9.75
CA ALA A 33 -6.23 -7.29 10.46
C ALA A 33 -5.17 -8.40 10.29
N ARG A 34 -4.58 -8.55 9.10
CA ARG A 34 -3.47 -9.50 8.86
C ARG A 34 -2.22 -9.12 9.64
N ASP A 35 -1.88 -7.83 9.65
CA ASP A 35 -0.70 -7.31 10.35
C ASP A 35 -0.85 -7.42 11.88
N ALA A 36 -2.06 -7.23 12.41
CA ALA A 36 -2.36 -7.43 13.83
C ALA A 36 -2.29 -8.92 14.26
N MET A 37 -2.45 -9.87 13.34
CA MET A 37 -2.67 -11.27 13.68
C MET A 37 -1.44 -12.20 13.67
N SER A 38 -0.34 -11.99 12.92
CA SER A 38 0.76 -13.00 12.94
C SER A 38 2.13 -12.64 12.36
N GLN A 39 2.54 -11.37 12.31
CA GLN A 39 3.89 -11.09 11.81
C GLN A 39 5.01 -11.61 12.75
N PRO A 40 4.96 -11.37 14.08
CA PRO A 40 6.01 -11.81 14.99
C PRO A 40 6.13 -13.34 15.06
N SER A 41 5.00 -14.06 15.10
CA SER A 41 5.01 -15.53 15.19
C SER A 41 5.56 -16.17 13.92
N ARG A 42 5.19 -15.66 12.74
CA ARG A 42 5.66 -16.19 11.45
C ARG A 42 7.14 -15.89 11.22
N GLU A 43 7.59 -14.68 11.54
CA GLU A 43 9.01 -14.31 11.47
C GLU A 43 9.84 -15.09 12.50
N GLN A 44 9.34 -15.29 13.71
CA GLN A 44 9.98 -16.17 14.71
C GLN A 44 10.09 -17.61 14.22
N HIS A 45 9.06 -18.16 13.58
CA HIS A 45 9.12 -19.51 13.02
C HIS A 45 10.16 -19.63 11.90
N ILE A 46 10.21 -18.66 10.97
CA ILE A 46 11.21 -18.66 9.90
C ILE A 46 12.61 -18.44 10.47
N MET A 47 12.78 -17.52 11.43
CA MET A 47 14.06 -17.28 12.11
C MET A 47 14.54 -18.54 12.85
N LYS A 48 13.63 -19.26 13.50
CA LYS A 48 13.95 -20.55 14.13
C LYS A 48 14.41 -21.58 13.11
N SER A 49 13.77 -21.63 11.93
CA SER A 49 14.23 -22.50 10.83
C SER A 49 15.59 -22.09 10.27
N VAL A 50 15.85 -20.79 10.13
CA VAL A 50 17.16 -20.25 9.71
C VAL A 50 18.23 -20.61 10.75
N GLN A 51 17.95 -20.40 12.04
CA GLN A 51 18.85 -20.74 13.13
C GLN A 51 19.20 -22.23 13.14
N HIS A 52 18.20 -23.11 12.98
CA HIS A 52 18.45 -24.55 12.89
C HIS A 52 19.33 -24.94 11.69
N ALA A 53 19.13 -24.31 10.53
CA ALA A 53 19.97 -24.55 9.36
C ALA A 53 21.41 -24.06 9.57
N MET A 54 21.58 -22.92 10.25
CA MET A 54 22.89 -22.38 10.61
C MET A 54 23.61 -23.27 11.64
N ASP A 55 22.89 -23.76 12.64
CA ASP A 55 23.44 -24.66 13.66
C ASP A 55 23.89 -25.99 13.02
N ASP A 56 23.09 -26.56 12.12
CA ASP A 56 23.47 -27.77 11.39
C ASP A 56 24.68 -27.55 10.49
N PHE A 57 24.74 -26.42 9.77
CA PHE A 57 25.91 -26.02 9.00
C PHE A 57 27.16 -25.94 9.89
N ASN A 58 27.11 -25.13 10.94
CA ASN A 58 28.24 -24.90 11.85
C ASN A 58 28.70 -26.21 12.51
N ARG A 59 27.78 -27.10 12.88
CA ARG A 59 28.09 -28.42 13.45
C ARG A 59 28.85 -29.30 12.46
N ARG A 60 28.44 -29.33 11.18
CA ARG A 60 29.13 -30.13 10.15
C ARG A 60 30.55 -29.63 9.88
N GLN A 61 30.77 -28.31 9.95
CA GLN A 61 32.09 -27.71 9.70
C GLN A 61 33.06 -27.87 10.88
N LYS A 62 32.58 -28.08 12.12
CA LYS A 62 33.45 -28.35 13.28
C LYS A 62 34.30 -29.63 13.17
N ALA A 63 33.92 -30.56 12.30
CA ALA A 63 34.62 -31.82 12.10
C ALA A 63 35.85 -31.70 11.16
N ASP A 64 36.05 -30.54 10.53
CA ASP A 64 37.18 -30.27 9.64
C ASP A 64 38.16 -29.33 10.34
N GLU A 65 39.25 -29.89 10.89
CA GLU A 65 40.23 -29.13 11.68
C GLU A 65 41.05 -28.14 10.82
N GLN A 66 41.18 -28.44 9.52
CA GLN A 66 41.98 -27.68 8.56
C GLN A 66 41.14 -26.60 7.85
N ASN A 67 39.86 -26.90 7.57
CA ASN A 67 38.96 -25.98 6.87
C ASN A 67 37.82 -25.54 7.79
N LYS A 68 37.89 -24.30 8.27
CA LYS A 68 36.92 -23.76 9.23
C LYS A 68 35.93 -22.87 8.50
N ALA A 69 34.65 -23.09 8.72
CA ALA A 69 33.59 -22.19 8.26
C ALA A 69 32.49 -22.05 9.30
N ARG A 70 32.03 -20.82 9.53
CA ARG A 70 30.95 -20.49 10.45
C ARG A 70 30.06 -19.42 9.84
N ILE A 71 28.75 -19.61 9.96
CA ILE A 71 27.76 -18.57 9.67
C ILE A 71 27.07 -18.09 10.94
N PHE A 72 26.77 -16.80 10.99
CA PHE A 72 26.13 -16.13 12.12
C PHE A 72 25.37 -14.89 11.63
N ILE A 73 24.44 -14.41 12.44
CA ILE A 73 23.74 -13.14 12.21
C ILE A 73 24.41 -12.10 13.11
N ASP A 74 24.71 -10.92 12.56
CA ASP A 74 25.23 -9.78 13.31
C ASP A 74 24.61 -8.48 12.78
N ARG A 75 25.01 -7.33 13.34
CA ARG A 75 24.64 -6.00 12.86
C ARG A 75 25.05 -5.84 11.40
N ALA A 76 24.10 -5.38 10.58
CA ALA A 76 24.35 -5.22 9.15
C ALA A 76 25.42 -4.17 8.87
N VAL A 77 26.18 -4.40 7.80
CA VAL A 77 27.10 -3.42 7.20
C VAL A 77 26.52 -2.82 5.92
N THR A 78 25.52 -3.49 5.33
CA THR A 78 24.78 -3.01 4.17
C THR A 78 23.77 -1.92 4.54
N GLU A 79 23.80 -0.79 3.83
CA GLU A 79 22.88 0.33 4.05
C GLU A 79 21.42 -0.11 3.89
N GLY A 80 20.58 0.29 4.84
CA GLY A 80 19.14 -0.05 4.85
C GLY A 80 18.78 -1.38 5.52
N LEU A 81 19.75 -2.12 6.06
CA LEU A 81 19.52 -3.33 6.86
C LEU A 81 19.86 -3.10 8.34
N GLU A 82 19.15 -3.78 9.24
CA GLU A 82 19.46 -3.77 10.68
C GLU A 82 20.38 -4.93 11.09
N THR A 83 20.15 -6.12 10.52
CA THR A 83 20.94 -7.33 10.74
C THR A 83 21.26 -8.00 9.41
N GLU A 84 22.33 -8.79 9.38
CA GLU A 84 22.85 -9.42 8.17
C GLU A 84 23.47 -10.78 8.50
N LEU A 85 23.48 -11.68 7.52
CA LEU A 85 24.16 -12.98 7.62
C LEU A 85 25.62 -12.82 7.21
N PHE A 86 26.52 -13.26 8.08
CA PHE A 86 27.96 -13.26 7.85
C PHE A 86 28.50 -14.68 7.70
N LEU A 87 29.54 -14.82 6.88
CA LEU A 87 30.33 -16.03 6.72
C LEU A 87 31.78 -15.73 7.10
N GLU A 88 32.29 -16.42 8.12
CA GLU A 88 33.71 -16.51 8.43
C GLU A 88 34.22 -17.85 7.92
N ALA A 89 35.17 -17.87 6.99
CA ALA A 89 35.69 -19.11 6.45
C ALA A 89 37.18 -19.06 6.04
N SER A 90 37.86 -20.19 6.21
CA SER A 90 39.22 -20.46 5.73
C SER A 90 39.26 -21.84 5.10
N PHE A 91 39.62 -21.92 3.81
CA PHE A 91 39.70 -23.15 3.05
C PHE A 91 41.09 -23.30 2.42
N GLU A 92 41.72 -24.46 2.61
CA GLU A 92 43.01 -24.81 2.02
C GLU A 92 42.92 -26.21 1.40
N HIS A 93 43.31 -26.33 0.12
CA HIS A 93 43.24 -27.58 -0.63
C HIS A 93 41.85 -28.27 -0.58
N TYR A 94 40.78 -27.47 -0.51
CA TYR A 94 39.42 -27.96 -0.26
C TYR A 94 38.78 -28.56 -1.53
N PRO A 95 38.16 -29.76 -1.46
CA PRO A 95 37.56 -30.39 -2.63
C PRO A 95 36.41 -29.56 -3.22
N LEU A 96 36.50 -29.22 -4.51
CA LEU A 96 35.49 -28.41 -5.21
C LEU A 96 34.07 -29.01 -5.17
N ARG A 97 33.93 -30.34 -5.16
CA ARG A 97 32.61 -30.98 -5.01
C ARG A 97 31.97 -30.66 -3.66
N ARG A 98 32.75 -30.69 -2.58
CA ARG A 98 32.30 -30.33 -1.23
C ARG A 98 32.01 -28.83 -1.13
N TYR A 99 32.80 -28.00 -1.81
CA TYR A 99 32.51 -26.57 -1.91
C TYR A 99 31.14 -26.31 -2.55
N ASN A 100 30.80 -27.03 -3.62
CA ASN A 100 29.50 -26.87 -4.28
C ASN A 100 28.33 -27.28 -3.36
N GLU A 101 28.48 -28.36 -2.60
CA GLU A 101 27.50 -28.78 -1.59
C GLU A 101 27.32 -27.73 -0.48
N LEU A 102 28.42 -27.13 -0.03
CA LEU A 102 28.42 -26.03 0.94
C LEU A 102 27.66 -24.82 0.39
N MET A 103 27.93 -24.41 -0.85
CA MET A 103 27.24 -23.29 -1.49
C MET A 103 25.74 -23.51 -1.67
N ASN A 104 25.31 -24.75 -1.96
CA ASN A 104 23.89 -25.08 -2.02
C ASN A 104 23.17 -24.90 -0.66
N THR A 105 23.86 -25.24 0.43
CA THR A 105 23.34 -25.03 1.79
C THR A 105 23.24 -23.54 2.12
N LEU A 106 24.29 -22.77 1.84
CA LEU A 106 24.31 -21.31 2.04
C LEU A 106 23.20 -20.61 1.26
N ASN A 107 23.00 -20.98 -0.01
CA ASN A 107 21.92 -20.44 -0.84
C ASN A 107 20.53 -20.68 -0.22
N SER A 108 20.32 -21.84 0.43
CA SER A 108 19.06 -22.13 1.12
C SER A 108 18.89 -21.25 2.36
N VAL A 109 19.96 -21.07 3.15
CA VAL A 109 19.94 -20.20 4.34
C VAL A 109 19.62 -18.76 3.96
N VAL A 110 20.33 -18.21 2.96
CA VAL A 110 20.09 -16.84 2.45
C VAL A 110 18.67 -16.68 1.95
N ARG A 111 18.16 -17.58 1.10
CA ARG A 111 16.78 -17.49 0.58
C ARG A 111 15.73 -17.52 1.68
N ASN A 112 15.94 -18.29 2.75
CA ASN A 112 15.02 -18.34 3.87
C ASN A 112 15.12 -17.09 4.75
N TYR A 113 16.32 -16.55 4.95
CA TYR A 113 16.56 -15.32 5.67
C TYR A 113 16.04 -14.07 4.93
N ASP A 114 16.13 -14.03 3.59
CA ASP A 114 15.54 -12.95 2.77
C ASP A 114 14.02 -12.85 2.95
N ARG A 115 13.36 -13.95 3.31
CA ARG A 115 11.93 -13.94 3.67
C ARG A 115 11.67 -13.30 5.03
N VAL A 116 12.69 -13.19 5.88
CA VAL A 116 12.68 -12.53 7.19
C VAL A 116 13.09 -11.05 7.10
N GLY A 117 13.74 -10.64 6.00
CA GLY A 117 14.17 -9.25 5.77
C GLY A 117 13.33 -8.44 4.80
N LYS A 118 12.49 -9.09 3.97
CA LYS A 118 11.46 -8.37 3.19
C LYS A 118 10.37 -7.90 4.14
N ARG A 119 10.64 -6.82 4.86
CA ARG A 119 9.59 -5.91 5.33
C ARG A 119 8.73 -5.63 4.10
N ASN A 120 7.55 -6.24 4.00
CA ASN A 120 6.44 -5.43 3.55
C ASN A 120 6.44 -4.31 4.57
N HIS A 121 7.08 -3.18 4.23
CA HIS A 121 7.15 -2.05 5.13
C HIS A 121 5.69 -1.77 5.47
N LYS A 122 5.29 -2.11 6.70
CA LYS A 122 3.99 -1.73 7.23
C LYS A 122 3.90 -0.25 6.90
N LYS A 123 2.86 0.14 6.16
CA LYS A 123 2.61 1.57 5.96
C LYS A 123 2.60 2.16 7.35
N ASP A 124 3.50 3.10 7.61
CA ASP A 124 3.52 3.74 8.92
C ASP A 124 2.15 4.40 9.17
N ASP A 125 1.85 4.71 10.43
CA ASP A 125 0.56 5.27 10.80
C ASP A 125 0.27 6.55 10.01
N ASN A 126 1.29 7.34 9.68
CA ASN A 126 1.15 8.53 8.84
C ASN A 126 0.67 8.19 7.41
N HIS A 127 1.19 7.16 6.77
CA HIS A 127 0.74 6.70 5.45
C HIS A 127 -0.66 6.07 5.52
N LEU A 128 -0.97 5.33 6.59
CA LEU A 128 -2.30 4.76 6.82
C LEU A 128 -3.34 5.86 7.02
N ASN A 129 -3.06 6.85 7.86
CA ASN A 129 -3.93 8.00 8.14
C ASN A 129 -4.17 8.85 6.88
N LYS A 130 -3.13 9.07 6.06
CA LYS A 130 -3.27 9.73 4.74
C LYS A 130 -4.25 8.97 3.85
N HIS A 131 -4.10 7.65 3.81
CA HIS A 131 -4.92 6.80 2.97
C HIS A 131 -6.38 6.80 3.45
N ALA A 132 -6.62 6.57 4.74
CA ALA A 132 -7.94 6.63 5.36
C ALA A 132 -8.66 7.96 5.08
N MET A 133 -7.97 9.09 5.30
CA MET A 133 -8.50 10.42 4.99
C MET A 133 -8.87 10.56 3.52
N HIS A 134 -8.00 10.10 2.61
CA HIS A 134 -8.26 10.19 1.18
C HIS A 134 -9.51 9.38 0.77
N LEU A 135 -9.70 8.19 1.33
CA LEU A 135 -10.86 7.35 1.03
C LEU A 135 -12.17 8.02 1.47
N VAL A 136 -12.19 8.64 2.66
CA VAL A 136 -13.33 9.45 3.11
C VAL A 136 -13.57 10.64 2.18
N ARG A 137 -12.51 11.33 1.76
CA ARG A 137 -12.61 12.44 0.79
C ARG A 137 -13.18 11.99 -0.56
N LEU A 138 -12.89 10.77 -1.01
CA LEU A 138 -13.44 10.25 -2.26
C LEU A 138 -14.96 10.07 -2.17
N PHE A 139 -15.50 9.59 -1.05
CA PHE A 139 -16.96 9.58 -0.87
C PHE A 139 -17.55 10.97 -0.90
N MET A 140 -16.96 11.92 -0.16
CA MET A 140 -17.42 13.31 -0.15
C MET A 140 -17.49 13.89 -1.58
N MET A 141 -16.46 13.66 -2.39
CA MET A 141 -16.42 14.13 -3.78
C MET A 141 -17.41 13.37 -4.68
N GLY A 142 -17.53 12.07 -4.49
CA GLY A 142 -18.49 11.24 -5.22
C GLY A 142 -19.93 11.69 -4.97
N ILE A 143 -20.28 11.97 -3.70
CA ILE A 143 -21.58 12.50 -3.29
C ILE A 143 -21.86 13.85 -3.95
N ASP A 144 -20.91 14.81 -3.88
CA ASP A 144 -21.09 16.13 -4.51
C ASP A 144 -21.34 16.03 -6.02
N ILE A 145 -20.64 15.11 -6.70
CA ILE A 145 -20.83 14.88 -8.13
C ILE A 145 -22.20 14.25 -8.39
N LEU A 146 -22.56 13.19 -7.67
CA LEU A 146 -23.78 12.41 -7.93
C LEU A 146 -25.06 13.18 -7.56
N GLU A 147 -25.05 13.95 -6.47
CA GLU A 147 -26.20 14.75 -6.02
C GLU A 147 -26.30 16.08 -6.76
N ASN A 148 -25.19 16.81 -6.87
CA ASN A 148 -25.20 18.24 -7.25
C ASN A 148 -24.56 18.51 -8.62
N ALA A 149 -24.04 17.48 -9.30
CA ALA A 149 -23.23 17.63 -10.52
C ALA A 149 -22.07 18.63 -10.31
N GLU A 150 -21.46 18.60 -9.12
CA GLU A 150 -20.44 19.56 -8.71
C GLU A 150 -19.11 18.90 -8.40
N ILE A 151 -18.04 19.43 -8.99
CA ILE A 151 -16.66 19.07 -8.68
C ILE A 151 -16.15 20.02 -7.59
N ARG A 152 -16.23 19.59 -6.33
CA ARG A 152 -15.82 20.39 -5.17
C ARG A 152 -14.47 19.96 -4.61
N THR A 153 -13.41 20.62 -5.07
CA THR A 153 -12.03 20.34 -4.62
C THR A 153 -11.69 21.04 -3.31
N HIS A 154 -12.16 22.28 -3.13
CA HIS A 154 -12.04 23.04 -1.89
C HIS A 154 -13.18 22.68 -0.92
N ARG A 155 -12.82 22.05 0.20
CA ARG A 155 -13.77 21.53 1.19
C ARG A 155 -14.19 22.61 2.18
N PRO A 156 -15.46 22.62 2.64
CA PRO A 156 -15.91 23.50 3.71
C PRO A 156 -15.20 23.16 5.02
N GLU A 157 -15.17 24.11 5.96
CA GLU A 157 -14.42 23.98 7.22
C GLU A 157 -14.79 22.73 8.03
N LYS A 158 -16.08 22.36 8.04
CA LYS A 158 -16.58 21.14 8.71
C LYS A 158 -15.92 19.87 8.14
N ASP A 159 -15.85 19.77 6.82
CA ASP A 159 -15.24 18.62 6.15
C ASP A 159 -13.72 18.63 6.32
N LEU A 160 -13.09 19.81 6.23
CA LEU A 160 -11.65 19.95 6.48
C LEU A 160 -11.27 19.53 7.90
N THR A 161 -12.09 19.89 8.89
CA THR A 161 -11.89 19.50 10.28
C THR A 161 -11.87 17.98 10.41
N LEU A 162 -12.87 17.29 9.84
CA LEU A 162 -12.93 15.82 9.84
C LEU A 162 -11.75 15.18 9.07
N LEU A 163 -11.41 15.71 7.89
CA LEU A 163 -10.31 15.16 7.11
C LEU A 163 -8.96 15.35 7.82
N LYS A 164 -8.77 16.49 8.51
CA LYS A 164 -7.58 16.75 9.32
C LYS A 164 -7.50 15.85 10.55
N SER A 165 -8.60 15.60 11.27
CA SER A 165 -8.59 14.68 12.41
C SER A 165 -8.22 13.25 11.98
N ILE A 166 -8.77 12.76 10.88
CA ILE A 166 -8.35 11.46 10.29
C ILE A 166 -6.87 11.49 9.89
N ARG A 167 -6.42 12.57 9.24
CA ARG A 167 -5.01 12.72 8.82
C ARG A 167 -4.04 12.72 9.99
N ASN A 168 -4.42 13.33 11.10
CA ASN A 168 -3.61 13.48 12.30
C ASN A 168 -3.57 12.22 13.16
N GLY A 169 -4.46 11.25 12.90
CA GLY A 169 -4.47 9.95 13.57
C GLY A 169 -5.46 9.83 14.72
N ASP A 170 -6.40 10.76 14.85
CA ASP A 170 -7.40 10.77 15.94
C ASP A 170 -8.29 9.51 15.94
N TYR A 171 -8.33 8.79 14.82
CA TYR A 171 -9.07 7.52 14.66
C TYR A 171 -8.16 6.30 14.46
N MET A 172 -6.90 6.39 14.86
CA MET A 172 -5.93 5.30 14.84
C MET A 172 -5.46 5.01 16.26
N GLN A 173 -5.52 3.75 16.67
CA GLN A 173 -5.01 3.30 17.96
C GLN A 173 -4.23 2.00 17.77
N ASP A 174 -2.99 1.97 18.27
CA ASP A 174 -2.09 0.80 18.16
C ASP A 174 -1.92 0.28 16.71
N GLY A 175 -1.94 1.20 15.74
CA GLY A 175 -1.84 0.90 14.31
C GLY A 175 -3.10 0.25 13.72
N VAL A 176 -4.24 0.34 14.40
CA VAL A 176 -5.56 -0.14 13.97
C VAL A 176 -6.55 1.02 13.93
N LEU A 177 -7.40 1.06 12.89
CA LEU A 177 -8.48 2.05 12.80
C LEU A 177 -9.55 1.77 13.85
N THR A 178 -10.00 2.81 14.55
CA THR A 178 -10.94 2.71 15.66
C THR A 178 -12.37 2.43 15.17
N PRO A 179 -13.26 1.90 16.03
CA PRO A 179 -14.68 1.76 15.72
C PRO A 179 -15.33 3.07 15.23
N ALA A 180 -14.96 4.20 15.83
CA ALA A 180 -15.43 5.53 15.43
C ALA A 180 -15.07 5.88 13.97
N PHE A 181 -13.92 5.40 13.45
CA PHE A 181 -13.61 5.54 12.03
C PHE A 181 -14.62 4.80 11.15
N TYR A 182 -14.97 3.57 11.53
CA TYR A 182 -15.88 2.73 10.76
C TYR A 182 -17.31 3.25 10.80
N GLU A 183 -17.73 3.91 11.88
CA GLU A 183 -19.01 4.64 11.92
C GLU A 183 -19.04 5.77 10.89
N ILE A 184 -17.97 6.57 10.78
CA ILE A 184 -17.85 7.61 9.75
C ILE A 184 -17.93 7.02 8.35
N VAL A 185 -17.20 5.93 8.09
CA VAL A 185 -17.22 5.25 6.79
C VAL A 185 -18.63 4.76 6.47
N THR A 186 -19.32 4.13 7.42
CA THR A 186 -20.67 3.59 7.23
C THR A 186 -21.68 4.70 6.90
N ASP A 187 -21.57 5.87 7.53
CA ASP A 187 -22.37 7.05 7.15
C ASP A 187 -22.15 7.45 5.69
N TYR A 188 -20.88 7.56 5.28
CA TYR A 188 -20.54 7.94 3.92
C TYR A 188 -20.91 6.88 2.87
N GLU A 189 -20.76 5.59 3.18
CA GLU A 189 -21.21 4.48 2.32
C GLU A 189 -22.73 4.55 2.09
N THR A 190 -23.50 4.79 3.17
CA THR A 190 -24.96 4.91 3.11
C THR A 190 -25.38 6.10 2.26
N ARG A 191 -24.83 7.29 2.54
CA ARG A 191 -25.14 8.51 1.79
C ARG A 191 -24.70 8.41 0.33
N PHE A 192 -23.56 7.79 0.06
CA PHE A 192 -23.09 7.57 -1.30
C PHE A 192 -24.03 6.63 -2.08
N ALA A 193 -24.49 5.54 -1.47
CA ALA A 193 -25.45 4.64 -2.11
C ALA A 193 -26.80 5.33 -2.41
N GLU A 194 -27.25 6.24 -1.54
CA GLU A 194 -28.43 7.07 -1.79
C GLU A 194 -28.20 8.07 -2.93
N ALA A 195 -27.05 8.74 -2.95
CA ALA A 195 -26.66 9.66 -4.03
C ALA A 195 -26.57 8.95 -5.38
N GLU A 196 -25.98 7.75 -5.44
CA GLU A 196 -25.87 6.95 -6.66
C GLU A 196 -27.26 6.55 -7.18
N ARG A 197 -28.15 6.10 -6.29
CA ARG A 197 -29.51 5.67 -6.66
C ARG A 197 -30.39 6.83 -7.16
N SER A 198 -30.24 8.01 -6.56
CA SER A 198 -31.06 9.18 -6.85
C SER A 198 -30.47 10.12 -7.91
N SER A 199 -29.24 9.83 -8.38
CA SER A 199 -28.52 10.72 -9.29
C SER A 199 -29.27 10.95 -10.61
N LYS A 200 -29.34 12.23 -11.01
CA LYS A 200 -29.91 12.69 -12.28
C LYS A 200 -28.89 12.77 -13.41
N LEU A 201 -27.63 12.44 -13.14
CA LEU A 201 -26.59 12.41 -14.17
C LEU A 201 -26.92 11.37 -15.24
N PRO A 202 -26.48 11.58 -16.50
CA PRO A 202 -26.60 10.56 -17.53
C PRO A 202 -25.70 9.35 -17.19
N ASP A 203 -26.05 8.17 -17.70
CA ASP A 203 -25.24 6.97 -17.46
C ASP A 203 -23.83 7.08 -18.09
N ASN A 204 -23.71 7.81 -19.20
CA ASN A 204 -22.46 8.11 -19.87
C ASN A 204 -22.36 9.61 -20.22
N PRO A 205 -21.16 10.20 -20.28
CA PRO A 205 -20.97 11.53 -20.84
C PRO A 205 -21.35 11.55 -22.32
N ASP A 206 -21.83 12.70 -22.80
CA ASP A 206 -22.08 12.93 -24.23
C ASP A 206 -20.73 13.13 -24.94
N MET A 207 -20.18 12.03 -25.48
CA MET A 207 -18.85 12.03 -26.08
C MET A 207 -18.77 12.85 -27.37
N ASP A 208 -19.88 13.01 -28.10
CA ASP A 208 -19.92 13.83 -29.30
C ASP A 208 -19.83 15.31 -28.93
N ALA A 209 -20.62 15.73 -27.94
CA ALA A 209 -20.56 17.09 -27.43
C ALA A 209 -19.22 17.40 -26.74
N VAL A 210 -18.62 16.44 -26.02
CA VAL A 210 -17.24 16.54 -25.52
C VAL A 210 -16.25 16.75 -26.67
N GLY A 211 -16.36 15.95 -27.73
CA GLY A 211 -15.50 16.04 -28.91
C GLY A 211 -15.54 17.42 -29.56
N HIS A 212 -16.75 17.94 -29.82
CA HIS A 212 -16.93 19.28 -30.36
C HIS A 212 -16.36 20.38 -29.47
N PHE A 213 -16.53 20.25 -28.14
CA PHE A 213 -15.96 21.21 -27.21
C PHE A 213 -14.42 21.21 -27.24
N VAL A 214 -13.79 20.03 -27.19
CA VAL A 214 -12.33 19.89 -27.26
C VAL A 214 -11.78 20.40 -28.60
N GLU A 215 -12.45 20.08 -29.71
CA GLU A 215 -12.11 20.60 -31.03
C GLU A 215 -12.16 22.13 -31.06
N SER A 216 -13.20 22.74 -30.48
CA SER A 216 -13.34 24.19 -30.44
C SER A 216 -12.21 24.88 -29.69
N ILE A 217 -11.75 24.29 -28.57
CA ILE A 217 -10.60 24.78 -27.81
C ILE A 217 -9.33 24.68 -28.66
N ASN A 218 -9.10 23.52 -29.27
CA ASN A 218 -7.91 23.30 -30.10
C ASN A 218 -7.86 24.26 -31.30
N ARG A 219 -9.00 24.53 -31.94
CA ARG A 219 -9.08 25.50 -33.04
C ARG A 219 -8.74 26.92 -32.57
N ARG A 220 -9.26 27.38 -31.44
CA ARG A 220 -8.91 28.72 -30.89
C ARG A 220 -7.43 28.86 -30.59
N ILE A 221 -6.81 27.81 -30.04
CA ILE A 221 -5.36 27.78 -29.78
C ILE A 221 -4.56 27.88 -31.08
N ILE A 222 -4.96 27.14 -32.13
CA ILE A 222 -4.29 27.17 -33.43
C ILE A 222 -4.49 28.52 -34.14
N LEU A 223 -5.64 29.16 -33.95
CA LEU A 223 -6.01 30.42 -34.59
C LEU A 223 -5.61 31.67 -33.80
N GLU A 224 -4.91 31.53 -32.67
CA GLU A 224 -4.51 32.62 -31.76
C GLU A 224 -5.67 33.49 -31.25
N GLU A 225 -6.89 32.93 -31.21
CA GLU A 225 -8.04 33.62 -30.63
C GLU A 225 -8.00 33.51 -29.10
N SER A 226 -8.11 34.65 -28.41
CA SER A 226 -8.05 34.73 -26.94
C SER A 226 -9.02 33.73 -26.27
N VAL A 227 -8.48 32.92 -25.34
CA VAL A 227 -9.21 31.89 -24.56
C VAL A 227 -10.21 32.49 -23.57
#